data_AF-A0A8T7L5C7-F1
#
_entry.id   AF-A0A8T7L5C7-F1
#
_cell.length_a   1.000
_cell.length_b   1.000
_cell.length_c   1.000
_cell.angle_alpha   90.00
_cell.angle_beta   90.00
_cell.angle_gamma   90.00
#
_symmetry.space_group_name_H-M   'P 1'
#
loop_
_entity.id
_entity.type
_entity.pdbx_description
1 polymer ?
#
loop_
_entity_poly.entity_id
_entity_poly.type
_entity_poly.pdbx_seq_one_letter_code
_entity_poly.pdbx_strand_id
1 'polypeptide(L)'
;MVIEYRLVEDVSEFERIVDLEIDVWGLSPRDAVPSSILHALVCNGSVLIAAYDADRIVGMAFAFPVRHGKRWMLWSHMTGVHPDYQGRGIGFDLKQRQRLWALEHGYDVIGWTFDPLQRGNANFNLRQLGVKTNIYHINFYGEMVDAINHGLPSDRVEAVWNLRDRQVKALANGKVSPPAEDALPEEYAFLLRSGENAHPVLSEFSDASRYIEIPYDLSYLKRQDKDLAHAWRLALREAMVSAFNRGYTAVDFSVQGDRCWYVLSPPVPWSLYVLECRDQTLYTGITNDIPRRLARHNAGRGAAYTAARRPVKLLAAWEFADRSSALKAETAFKQLTRQAKLDLIAQRAAYRDARIVED
;
A
#
# COMPACT_ATOMS: atom_id res chain seq x y z
N MET A 1 4.96 32.87 4.92
CA MET A 1 6.03 31.91 5.22
C MET A 1 6.29 31.13 3.96
N VAL A 2 7.51 31.19 3.43
CA VAL A 2 7.91 30.47 2.20
C VAL A 2 8.85 29.37 2.65
N ILE A 3 8.43 28.12 2.50
CA ILE A 3 9.29 26.97 2.81
C ILE A 3 10.09 26.63 1.58
N GLU A 4 11.42 26.68 1.70
CA GLU A 4 12.34 26.22 0.68
C GLU A 4 12.71 24.76 0.92
N TYR A 5 12.97 23.99 -0.14
CA TYR A 5 13.34 22.59 -0.02
C TYR A 5 14.58 22.32 -0.85
N ARG A 6 15.60 21.75 -0.24
CA ARG A 6 16.90 21.51 -0.87
C ARG A 6 17.43 20.12 -0.54
N LEU A 7 18.26 19.59 -1.43
CA LEU A 7 19.10 18.44 -1.11
C LEU A 7 20.16 18.87 -0.09
N VAL A 8 20.43 18.01 0.87
CA VAL A 8 21.49 18.22 1.87
C VAL A 8 22.72 17.45 1.40
N GLU A 9 23.74 18.18 0.98
CA GLU A 9 25.01 17.63 0.48
C GLU A 9 26.22 18.15 1.27
N ASP A 10 26.03 19.23 2.06
CA ASP A 10 27.09 19.84 2.86
C ASP A 10 27.24 19.12 4.20
N VAL A 11 28.49 18.77 4.53
CA VAL A 11 28.86 18.11 5.78
C VAL A 11 28.43 18.92 7.01
N SER A 12 28.48 20.25 6.93
CA SER A 12 28.09 21.15 8.02
C SER A 12 26.59 21.13 8.34
N GLU A 13 25.75 20.63 7.42
CA GLU A 13 24.30 20.56 7.63
C GLU A 13 23.87 19.23 8.26
N PHE A 14 24.66 18.16 8.19
CA PHE A 14 24.24 16.86 8.74
C PHE A 14 24.05 16.90 10.26
N GLU A 15 24.88 17.61 11.02
CA GLU A 15 24.69 17.75 12.47
C GLU A 15 23.35 18.43 12.80
N ARG A 16 22.98 19.44 12.01
CA ARG A 16 21.70 20.16 12.17
C ARG A 16 20.50 19.28 11.81
N ILE A 17 20.70 18.28 10.96
CA ILE A 17 19.69 17.25 10.67
C ILE A 17 19.55 16.30 11.85
N VAL A 18 20.65 15.88 12.48
CA VAL A 18 20.61 15.07 13.72
C VAL A 18 19.85 15.80 14.82
N ASP A 19 20.10 17.10 15.01
CA ASP A 19 19.35 17.92 15.96
C ASP A 19 17.84 17.92 15.65
N LEU A 20 17.48 18.08 14.36
CA LEU A 20 16.08 18.00 13.93
C LEU A 20 15.47 16.61 14.20
N GLU A 21 16.21 15.52 13.98
CA GLU A 21 15.75 14.16 14.29
C GLU A 21 15.39 14.02 15.78
N ILE A 22 16.25 14.53 16.66
CA ILE A 22 16.01 14.52 18.11
C ILE A 22 14.75 15.34 18.43
N ASP A 23 14.61 16.54 17.88
CA ASP A 23 13.47 17.43 18.14
C ASP A 23 12.13 16.87 17.63
N VAL A 24 12.12 16.20 16.48
CA VAL A 24 10.89 15.68 15.86
C VAL A 24 10.33 14.49 16.62
N TRP A 25 11.20 13.57 17.06
CA TRP A 25 10.79 12.28 17.63
C TRP A 25 11.08 12.16 19.13
N GLY A 26 11.72 13.15 19.75
CA GLY A 26 12.14 13.10 21.15
C GLY A 26 13.14 11.97 21.41
N LEU A 27 14.02 11.71 20.45
CA LEU A 27 14.95 10.58 20.49
C LEU A 27 16.08 10.82 21.49
N SER A 28 16.62 9.73 22.03
CA SER A 28 17.99 9.79 22.55
C SER A 28 18.93 10.11 21.38
N PRO A 29 20.00 10.90 21.58
CA PRO A 29 21.03 11.08 20.55
C PRO A 29 21.62 9.77 20.01
N ARG A 30 21.56 8.68 20.79
CA ARG A 30 21.99 7.35 20.37
C ARG A 30 21.11 6.73 19.27
N ASP A 31 19.84 7.11 19.22
CA ASP A 31 18.84 6.52 18.33
C ASP A 31 18.61 7.37 17.07
N ALA A 32 19.14 8.60 17.03
CA ALA A 32 19.21 9.42 15.81
C ALA A 32 20.25 8.84 14.83
N VAL A 33 20.03 9.01 13.52
CA VAL A 33 20.98 8.59 12.51
C VAL A 33 22.22 9.47 12.61
N PRO A 34 23.40 8.93 12.93
CA PRO A 34 24.58 9.77 13.11
C PRO A 34 24.94 10.53 11.84
N SER A 35 25.43 11.77 11.99
CA SER A 35 25.85 12.63 10.88
C SER A 35 26.84 11.94 9.94
N SER A 36 27.75 11.13 10.49
CA SER A 36 28.71 10.34 9.72
C SER A 36 28.06 9.28 8.83
N ILE A 37 26.94 8.69 9.26
CA ILE A 37 26.16 7.72 8.48
C ILE A 37 25.32 8.43 7.42
N LEU A 38 24.69 9.57 7.76
CA LEU A 38 23.99 10.41 6.78
C LEU A 38 24.95 10.81 5.65
N HIS A 39 26.11 11.32 6.00
CA HIS A 39 27.15 11.69 5.04
C HIS A 39 27.58 10.51 4.16
N ALA A 40 27.93 9.37 4.77
CA ALA A 40 28.36 8.20 4.04
C ALA A 40 27.27 7.71 3.05
N LEU A 41 26.01 7.71 3.46
CA LEU A 41 24.92 7.23 2.62
C LEU A 41 24.58 8.20 1.48
N VAL A 42 24.51 9.52 1.77
CA VAL A 42 24.23 10.54 0.75
C VAL A 42 25.32 10.54 -0.34
N CYS A 43 26.60 10.48 0.04
CA CYS A 43 27.71 10.40 -0.91
C CYS A 43 27.69 9.13 -1.78
N ASN A 44 26.93 8.10 -1.40
CA ASN A 44 26.89 6.80 -2.08
C ASN A 44 25.52 6.47 -2.68
N GLY A 45 24.75 7.50 -3.06
CA GLY A 45 23.51 7.33 -3.82
C GLY A 45 22.23 7.27 -2.98
N SER A 46 22.27 7.78 -1.75
CA SER A 46 21.09 8.06 -0.93
C SER A 46 20.63 9.51 -1.11
N VAL A 47 19.44 9.83 -0.61
CA VAL A 47 18.86 11.17 -0.69
C VAL A 47 18.49 11.67 0.70
N LEU A 48 18.89 12.90 0.99
CA LEU A 48 18.44 13.67 2.14
C LEU A 48 17.90 15.01 1.63
N ILE A 49 16.61 15.27 1.88
CA ILE A 49 15.94 16.51 1.52
C ILE A 49 15.60 17.23 2.82
N ALA A 50 15.93 18.51 2.92
CA ALA A 50 15.55 19.36 4.05
C ALA A 50 14.56 20.45 3.61
N ALA A 51 13.64 20.79 4.50
CA ALA A 51 12.73 21.92 4.39
C ALA A 51 13.23 23.05 5.28
N TYR A 52 13.26 24.27 4.76
CA TYR A 52 13.83 25.45 5.40
C TYR A 52 12.79 26.56 5.53
N ASP A 53 12.72 27.16 6.72
CA ASP A 53 12.11 28.47 6.92
C ASP A 53 13.23 29.48 7.19
N ALA A 54 13.54 30.30 6.20
CA ALA A 54 14.80 31.05 6.12
C ALA A 54 16.01 30.11 6.36
N ASP A 55 16.83 30.38 7.38
CA ASP A 55 18.00 29.55 7.68
C ASP A 55 17.68 28.32 8.55
N ARG A 56 16.48 28.22 9.12
CA ARG A 56 16.13 27.12 10.04
C ARG A 56 15.65 25.90 9.27
N ILE A 57 16.23 24.73 9.56
CA ILE A 57 15.71 23.45 9.09
C ILE A 57 14.47 23.10 9.92
N VAL A 58 13.34 22.87 9.24
CA VAL A 58 12.02 22.62 9.86
C VAL A 58 11.41 21.29 9.45
N GLY A 59 12.04 20.55 8.55
CA GLY A 59 11.66 19.19 8.21
C GLY A 59 12.71 18.49 7.36
N MET A 60 12.61 17.17 7.28
CA MET A 60 13.54 16.34 6.52
C MET A 60 12.85 15.11 5.90
N ALA A 61 13.44 14.58 4.83
CA ALA A 61 13.16 13.25 4.32
C ALA A 61 14.47 12.57 3.91
N PHE A 62 14.81 11.48 4.61
CA PHE A 62 16.00 10.67 4.36
C PHE A 62 15.61 9.31 3.78
N ALA A 63 16.27 8.90 2.70
CA ALA A 63 16.08 7.59 2.10
C ALA A 63 17.35 7.05 1.46
N PHE A 64 17.50 5.72 1.48
CA PHE A 64 18.66 5.04 0.90
C PHE A 64 18.24 3.84 0.04
N PRO A 65 19.07 3.42 -0.95
CA PRO A 65 18.76 2.28 -1.81
C PRO A 65 18.72 0.97 -1.04
N VAL A 66 17.71 0.15 -1.32
CA VAL A 66 17.59 -1.24 -0.81
C VAL A 66 17.23 -2.19 -1.95
N ARG A 67 17.49 -3.49 -1.75
CA ARG A 67 17.13 -4.53 -2.72
C ARG A 67 16.12 -5.51 -2.12
N HIS A 68 14.91 -5.55 -2.66
CA HIS A 68 13.92 -6.59 -2.36
C HIS A 68 13.96 -7.64 -3.48
N GLY A 69 14.53 -8.82 -3.17
CA GLY A 69 14.78 -9.87 -4.16
C GLY A 69 15.73 -9.38 -5.26
N LYS A 70 15.21 -9.22 -6.48
CA LYS A 70 15.95 -8.75 -7.67
C LYS A 70 15.68 -7.30 -8.06
N ARG A 71 14.81 -6.59 -7.32
CA ARG A 71 14.42 -5.21 -7.65
C ARG A 71 15.05 -4.22 -6.67
N TRP A 72 15.55 -3.14 -7.22
CA TRP A 72 15.95 -1.96 -6.46
C TRP A 72 14.72 -1.15 -6.07
N MET A 73 14.74 -0.64 -4.84
CA MET A 73 13.73 0.23 -4.26
C MET A 73 14.45 1.27 -3.41
N LEU A 74 13.84 2.44 -3.24
CA LEU A 74 14.33 3.44 -2.31
C LEU A 74 13.61 3.24 -0.96
N TRP A 75 14.36 3.08 0.13
CA TRP A 75 13.79 2.94 1.47
C TRP A 75 13.77 4.29 2.18
N SER A 76 12.58 4.84 2.39
CA SER A 76 12.40 6.11 3.11
C SER A 76 12.49 5.87 4.61
N HIS A 77 13.71 5.88 5.14
CA HIS A 77 13.98 5.63 6.55
C HIS A 77 13.28 6.62 7.49
N MET A 78 13.40 7.92 7.23
CA MET A 78 12.85 8.96 8.09
C MET A 78 12.21 10.08 7.27
N THR A 79 11.07 10.56 7.74
CA THR A 79 10.43 11.77 7.21
C THR A 79 9.74 12.47 8.36
N GLY A 80 10.20 13.67 8.69
CA GLY A 80 9.82 14.38 9.90
C GLY A 80 9.64 15.86 9.64
N VAL A 81 8.74 16.47 10.41
CA VAL A 81 8.51 17.92 10.42
C VAL A 81 8.52 18.36 11.86
N HIS A 82 9.28 19.41 12.15
CA HIS A 82 9.39 20.00 13.48
C HIS A 82 7.98 20.27 14.05
N PRO A 83 7.71 19.98 15.34
CA PRO A 83 6.36 20.09 15.93
C PRO A 83 5.63 21.41 15.62
N ASP A 84 6.31 22.55 15.75
CA ASP A 84 5.75 23.88 15.47
C ASP A 84 5.27 24.08 14.02
N TYR A 85 5.75 23.25 13.08
CA TYR A 85 5.50 23.36 11.65
C TYR A 85 4.59 22.25 11.10
N GLN A 86 4.14 21.32 11.95
CA GLN A 86 3.23 20.25 11.56
C GLN A 86 1.85 20.79 11.14
N GLY A 87 1.12 20.02 10.33
CA GLY A 87 -0.19 20.43 9.80
C GLY A 87 -0.15 21.48 8.68
N ARG A 88 1.04 21.93 8.26
CA ARG A 88 1.22 22.96 7.21
C ARG A 88 1.51 22.42 5.81
N GLY A 89 1.32 21.12 5.57
CA GLY A 89 1.60 20.47 4.28
C GLY A 89 3.06 20.08 4.01
N ILE A 90 4.01 20.50 4.86
CA ILE A 90 5.46 20.29 4.64
C ILE A 90 5.82 18.81 4.47
N GLY A 91 5.22 17.91 5.26
CA GLY A 91 5.49 16.47 5.16
C GLY A 91 5.06 15.88 3.82
N PHE A 92 3.92 16.34 3.28
CA PHE A 92 3.48 15.95 1.94
C PHE A 92 4.48 16.44 0.89
N ASP A 93 4.86 17.72 0.95
CA ASP A 93 5.82 18.33 0.02
C ASP A 93 7.20 17.67 0.03
N LEU A 94 7.68 17.24 1.20
CA LEU A 94 8.90 16.44 1.36
C LEU A 94 8.79 15.09 0.65
N LYS A 95 7.69 14.36 0.86
CA LYS A 95 7.43 13.08 0.19
C LYS A 95 7.29 13.23 -1.31
N GLN A 96 6.65 14.29 -1.78
CA GLN A 96 6.53 14.57 -3.21
C GLN A 96 7.89 14.83 -3.86
N ARG A 97 8.80 15.55 -3.18
CA ARG A 97 10.18 15.74 -3.64
C ARG A 97 10.98 14.44 -3.63
N GLN A 98 10.83 13.65 -2.57
CA GLN A 98 11.44 12.31 -2.50
C GLN A 98 10.96 11.42 -3.65
N ARG A 99 9.67 11.49 -4.02
CA ARG A 99 9.12 10.80 -5.19
C ARG A 99 9.70 11.28 -6.52
N LEU A 100 9.83 12.59 -6.71
CA LEU A 100 10.41 13.16 -7.94
C LEU A 100 11.87 12.73 -8.09
N TRP A 101 12.66 12.89 -7.02
CA TRP A 101 14.05 12.44 -6.97
C TRP A 101 14.16 10.94 -7.28
N ALA A 102 13.33 10.10 -6.65
CA ALA A 102 13.34 8.66 -6.88
C ALA A 102 13.08 8.30 -8.36
N LEU A 103 12.10 8.94 -9.00
CA LEU A 103 11.79 8.72 -10.41
C LEU A 103 12.92 9.16 -11.34
N GLU A 104 13.58 10.28 -11.04
CA GLU A 104 14.74 10.78 -11.79
C GLU A 104 15.94 9.83 -11.68
N HIS A 105 16.07 9.12 -10.56
CA HIS A 105 17.15 8.18 -10.28
C HIS A 105 16.80 6.71 -10.61
N GLY A 106 15.70 6.49 -11.34
CA GLY A 106 15.34 5.17 -11.86
C GLY A 106 14.62 4.25 -10.86
N TYR A 107 14.17 4.78 -9.72
CA TYR A 107 13.33 4.04 -8.79
C TYR A 107 11.84 4.20 -9.14
N ASP A 108 11.13 3.09 -9.23
CA ASP A 108 9.68 3.07 -9.45
C ASP A 108 8.86 2.91 -8.15
N VAL A 109 9.53 2.57 -7.05
CA VAL A 109 8.91 2.26 -5.76
C VAL A 109 9.72 2.86 -4.62
N ILE A 110 9.02 3.44 -3.65
CA ILE A 110 9.57 3.82 -2.34
C ILE A 110 8.89 2.95 -1.27
N GLY A 111 9.66 2.39 -0.34
CA GLY A 111 9.18 1.60 0.80
C GLY A 111 9.51 2.23 2.15
N TRP A 112 8.66 2.05 3.16
CA TRP A 112 8.95 2.39 4.57
C TRP A 112 7.96 1.65 5.48
N THR A 113 8.15 1.76 6.79
CA THR A 113 7.18 1.25 7.78
C THR A 113 6.52 2.41 8.53
N PHE A 114 5.29 2.18 9.01
CA PHE A 114 4.62 3.10 9.94
C PHE A 114 3.79 2.34 10.96
N ASP A 115 3.49 2.99 12.09
CA ASP A 115 2.59 2.41 13.10
C ASP A 115 1.14 2.45 12.59
N PRO A 116 0.47 1.31 12.37
CA PRO A 116 -0.86 1.27 11.82
C PRO A 116 -1.95 1.73 12.79
N LEU A 117 -1.65 1.85 14.09
CA LEU A 117 -2.62 2.33 15.09
C LEU A 117 -2.62 3.86 15.19
N GLN A 118 -1.68 4.54 14.54
CA GLN A 118 -1.59 6.00 14.49
C GLN A 118 -2.39 6.56 13.31
N ARG A 119 -3.57 7.16 13.59
CA ARG A 119 -4.46 7.77 12.59
C ARG A 119 -3.75 8.71 11.62
N GLY A 120 -2.87 9.58 12.15
CA GLY A 120 -2.10 10.52 11.33
C GLY A 120 -1.27 9.82 10.26
N ASN A 121 -0.60 8.73 10.63
CA ASN A 121 0.17 7.91 9.70
C ASN A 121 -0.73 7.24 8.66
N ALA A 122 -1.84 6.64 9.09
CA ALA A 122 -2.76 5.95 8.20
C ALA A 122 -3.33 6.89 7.13
N ASN A 123 -3.83 8.05 7.56
CA ASN A 123 -4.37 9.08 6.68
C ASN A 123 -3.30 9.66 5.75
N PHE A 124 -2.11 9.99 6.26
CA PHE A 124 -1.04 10.52 5.44
C PHE A 124 -0.60 9.52 4.36
N ASN A 125 -0.32 8.28 4.75
CA ASN A 125 0.24 7.28 3.84
C ASN A 125 -0.80 6.80 2.81
N LEU A 126 -1.98 6.36 3.25
CA LEU A 126 -2.95 5.77 2.33
C LEU A 126 -3.73 6.86 1.58
N ARG A 127 -4.38 7.76 2.32
CA ARG A 127 -5.31 8.73 1.74
C ARG A 127 -4.61 9.84 0.96
N GLN A 128 -3.55 10.42 1.51
CA GLN A 128 -2.88 11.56 0.87
C GLN A 128 -1.84 11.14 -0.16
N LEU A 129 -1.03 10.11 0.11
CA LEU A 129 0.01 9.65 -0.82
C LEU A 129 -0.47 8.55 -1.79
N GLY A 130 -1.57 7.85 -1.49
CA GLY A 130 -2.06 6.73 -2.31
C GLY A 130 -1.24 5.45 -2.12
N VAL A 131 -0.59 5.28 -0.97
CA VAL A 131 0.11 4.05 -0.62
C VAL A 131 -0.88 2.91 -0.52
N LYS A 132 -0.47 1.73 -0.99
CA LYS A 132 -1.19 0.48 -0.81
C LYS A 132 -0.32 -0.46 0.00
N THR A 133 -0.93 -1.26 0.87
CA THR A 133 -0.15 -2.16 1.73
C THR A 133 -0.95 -3.40 2.13
N ASN A 134 -0.22 -4.51 2.21
CA ASN A 134 -0.71 -5.82 2.66
C ASN A 134 0.38 -6.58 3.42
N ILE A 135 1.36 -5.88 4.00
CA ILE A 135 2.49 -6.48 4.72
C ILE A 135 2.46 -5.94 6.15
N TYR A 136 2.33 -6.85 7.11
CA TYR A 136 2.30 -6.55 8.53
C TYR A 136 3.49 -7.19 9.22
N HIS A 137 4.16 -6.41 10.06
CA HIS A 137 5.30 -6.82 10.87
C HIS A 137 4.91 -6.76 12.33
N ILE A 138 4.97 -7.90 13.02
CA ILE A 138 4.66 -8.01 14.45
C ILE A 138 5.89 -7.61 15.25
N ASN A 139 5.73 -6.65 16.18
CA ASN A 139 6.76 -6.19 17.11
C ASN A 139 8.11 -5.88 16.41
N PHE A 140 8.05 -5.14 15.31
CA PHE A 140 9.13 -5.03 14.33
C PHE A 140 10.43 -4.43 14.89
N TYR A 141 10.31 -3.50 15.85
CA TYR A 141 11.44 -2.82 16.47
C TYR A 141 11.69 -3.25 17.93
N GLY A 142 10.95 -4.24 18.45
CA GLY A 142 10.98 -4.59 19.87
C GLY A 142 10.41 -3.49 20.77
N GLU A 143 10.98 -3.35 21.96
CA GLU A 143 10.63 -2.28 22.90
C GLU A 143 11.19 -0.95 22.41
N MET A 144 10.31 0.06 22.30
CA MET A 144 10.68 1.40 21.87
C MET A 144 10.51 2.38 23.04
N VAL A 145 11.53 3.22 23.25
CA VAL A 145 11.56 4.19 24.36
C VAL A 145 11.12 5.59 23.97
N ASP A 146 10.84 5.83 22.68
CA ASP A 146 10.41 7.15 22.21
C ASP A 146 9.00 7.50 22.70
N ALA A 147 8.73 8.81 22.79
CA ALA A 147 7.49 9.33 23.36
C ALA A 147 6.22 8.86 22.63
N ILE A 148 6.32 8.51 21.35
CA ILE A 148 5.18 8.13 20.50
C ILE A 148 4.86 6.63 20.69
N ASN A 149 5.88 5.77 20.65
CA ASN A 149 5.69 4.32 20.59
C ASN A 149 5.74 3.63 21.96
N HIS A 150 6.33 4.25 22.97
CA HIS A 150 6.55 3.62 24.28
C HIS A 150 5.29 2.98 24.90
N GLY A 151 5.44 1.76 25.41
CA GLY A 151 4.40 1.02 26.13
C GLY A 151 3.46 0.16 25.29
N LEU A 152 3.71 -0.01 23.99
CA LEU A 152 2.98 -0.96 23.13
C LEU A 152 3.97 -1.76 22.26
N PRO A 153 3.63 -3.00 21.85
CA PRO A 153 4.36 -3.71 20.80
C PRO A 153 4.55 -2.85 19.54
N SER A 154 5.75 -2.84 18.99
CA SER A 154 6.15 -2.00 17.86
C SER A 154 5.70 -2.57 16.51
N ASP A 155 4.42 -2.93 16.42
CA ASP A 155 3.88 -3.44 15.17
C ASP A 155 3.95 -2.38 14.06
N ARG A 156 4.21 -2.83 12.85
CA ARG A 156 4.38 -1.96 11.69
C ARG A 156 3.66 -2.51 10.48
N VAL A 157 3.17 -1.60 9.65
CA VAL A 157 2.74 -1.91 8.29
C VAL A 157 3.78 -1.36 7.33
N GLU A 158 4.17 -2.16 6.34
CA GLU A 158 5.11 -1.73 5.29
C GLU A 158 4.35 -1.00 4.18
N ALA A 159 4.55 0.31 4.09
CA ALA A 159 4.08 1.12 3.00
C ALA A 159 4.85 0.78 1.73
N VAL A 160 4.12 0.42 0.65
CA VAL A 160 4.69 0.23 -0.68
C VAL A 160 4.13 1.31 -1.61
N TRP A 161 4.93 2.33 -1.89
CA TRP A 161 4.52 3.47 -2.70
C TRP A 161 4.95 3.30 -4.15
N ASN A 162 4.03 2.82 -5.00
CA ASN A 162 4.27 2.69 -6.43
C ASN A 162 4.13 4.05 -7.12
N LEU A 163 5.27 4.65 -7.47
CA LEU A 163 5.36 6.05 -7.91
C LEU A 163 4.70 6.30 -9.27
N ARG A 164 4.50 5.23 -10.05
CA ARG A 164 3.87 5.28 -11.38
C ARG A 164 2.38 4.92 -11.38
N ASP A 165 1.83 4.50 -10.24
CA ASP A 165 0.41 4.22 -10.10
C ASP A 165 -0.44 5.45 -10.49
N ARG A 166 -1.56 5.20 -11.18
CA ARG A 166 -2.44 6.25 -11.70
C ARG A 166 -3.02 7.12 -10.58
N GLN A 167 -3.40 6.53 -9.45
CA GLN A 167 -3.95 7.24 -8.31
C GLN A 167 -2.87 8.06 -7.62
N VAL A 168 -1.68 7.49 -7.41
CA VAL A 168 -0.52 8.22 -6.86
C VAL A 168 -0.20 9.47 -7.70
N LYS A 169 -0.18 9.33 -9.03
CA LYS A 169 0.00 10.48 -9.94
C LYS A 169 -1.13 11.52 -9.85
N ALA A 170 -2.37 11.07 -9.64
CA ALA A 170 -3.52 11.96 -9.52
C ALA A 170 -3.45 12.79 -8.22
N LEU A 171 -3.21 12.13 -7.08
CA LEU A 171 -3.04 12.76 -5.77
C LEU A 171 -1.85 13.73 -5.78
N ALA A 172 -0.74 13.33 -6.40
CA ALA A 172 0.44 14.17 -6.57
C ALA A 172 0.17 15.50 -7.32
N ASN A 173 -0.85 15.52 -8.18
CA ASN A 173 -1.28 16.70 -8.94
C ASN A 173 -2.46 17.42 -8.28
N GLY A 174 -2.69 17.20 -6.98
CA GLY A 174 -3.72 17.88 -6.20
C GLY A 174 -5.15 17.39 -6.45
N LYS A 175 -5.34 16.26 -7.15
CA LYS A 175 -6.68 15.67 -7.26
C LYS A 175 -7.05 15.07 -5.91
N VAL A 176 -8.15 15.54 -5.33
CA VAL A 176 -8.73 14.95 -4.13
C VAL A 176 -9.58 13.76 -4.57
N SER A 177 -9.29 12.57 -4.05
CA SER A 177 -10.25 11.46 -4.13
C SER A 177 -11.52 11.90 -3.40
N PRO A 178 -12.73 11.65 -3.90
CA PRO A 178 -13.92 11.85 -3.08
C PRO A 178 -13.78 11.03 -1.79
N PRO A 179 -14.31 11.48 -0.64
CA PRO A 179 -14.48 10.60 0.52
C PRO A 179 -15.19 9.32 0.07
N ALA A 180 -14.89 8.17 0.69
CA ALA A 180 -15.90 7.12 0.71
C ALA A 180 -17.16 7.79 1.28
N GLU A 181 -18.29 7.69 0.57
CA GLU A 181 -19.52 8.48 0.74
C GLU A 181 -19.89 8.83 2.19
N ASP A 182 -20.60 9.95 2.40
CA ASP A 182 -20.99 10.50 3.72
C ASP A 182 -21.79 9.53 4.64
N ALA A 183 -22.17 8.34 4.16
CA ALA A 183 -22.78 7.30 4.98
C ALA A 183 -21.70 6.45 5.67
N LEU A 184 -21.85 6.27 6.99
CA LEU A 184 -21.07 5.27 7.72
C LEU A 184 -21.25 3.90 7.04
N PRO A 185 -20.16 3.14 6.84
CA PRO A 185 -20.29 1.83 6.24
C PRO A 185 -21.15 0.90 7.07
N GLU A 186 -21.78 -0.07 6.41
CA GLU A 186 -22.61 -1.07 7.08
C GLU A 186 -21.78 -1.83 8.14
N GLU A 187 -22.32 -1.95 9.35
CA GLU A 187 -21.54 -2.43 10.51
C GLU A 187 -20.91 -3.81 10.30
N TYR A 188 -21.59 -4.69 9.56
CA TYR A 188 -21.13 -6.04 9.28
C TYR A 188 -19.94 -6.11 8.30
N ALA A 189 -19.60 -5.00 7.63
CA ALA A 189 -18.43 -4.92 6.75
C ALA A 189 -17.13 -4.60 7.52
N PHE A 190 -17.22 -4.25 8.81
CA PHE A 190 -16.05 -4.05 9.66
C PHE A 190 -15.50 -5.38 10.16
N LEU A 191 -14.23 -5.65 9.89
CA LEU A 191 -13.49 -6.76 10.50
C LEU A 191 -13.07 -6.43 11.94
N LEU A 192 -12.82 -5.14 12.20
CA LEU A 192 -12.53 -4.59 13.51
C LEU A 192 -13.29 -3.27 13.65
N ARG A 193 -13.97 -3.08 14.78
CA ARG A 193 -14.71 -1.84 15.09
C ARG A 193 -14.64 -1.49 16.57
N SER A 194 -14.99 -0.25 16.90
CA SER A 194 -15.25 0.15 18.28
C SER A 194 -16.61 -0.40 18.74
N GLY A 195 -16.63 -1.05 19.90
CA GLY A 195 -17.82 -1.59 20.56
C GLY A 195 -18.20 -0.81 21.81
N GLU A 196 -18.90 -1.50 22.72
CA GLU A 196 -19.27 -0.96 24.04
C GLU A 196 -18.03 -0.49 24.82
N ASN A 197 -18.15 0.64 25.50
CA ASN A 197 -17.07 1.28 26.28
C ASN A 197 -15.76 1.47 25.48
N ALA A 198 -15.86 1.65 24.15
CA ALA A 198 -14.72 1.81 23.24
C ALA A 198 -13.75 0.62 23.15
N HIS A 199 -14.16 -0.58 23.58
CA HIS A 199 -13.38 -1.80 23.39
C HIS A 199 -13.36 -2.24 21.93
N PRO A 200 -12.22 -2.78 21.44
CA PRO A 200 -12.16 -3.35 20.10
C PRO A 200 -13.03 -4.60 19.99
N VAL A 201 -13.84 -4.68 18.94
CA VAL A 201 -14.65 -5.85 18.61
C VAL A 201 -14.21 -6.40 17.26
N LEU A 202 -13.69 -7.63 17.26
CA LEU A 202 -13.36 -8.38 16.07
C LEU A 202 -14.58 -9.15 15.57
N SER A 203 -14.76 -9.18 14.25
CA SER A 203 -15.74 -10.04 13.59
C SER A 203 -15.03 -11.20 12.89
N GLU A 204 -15.76 -12.28 12.62
CA GLU A 204 -15.24 -13.33 11.76
C GLU A 204 -14.98 -12.77 10.36
N PHE A 205 -13.85 -13.16 9.77
CA PHE A 205 -13.49 -12.71 8.45
C PHE A 205 -14.48 -13.28 7.41
N SER A 206 -14.98 -12.43 6.51
CA SER A 206 -15.77 -12.85 5.36
C SER A 206 -15.39 -12.07 4.09
N ASP A 207 -15.89 -12.52 2.94
CA ASP A 207 -15.70 -11.79 1.68
C ASP A 207 -16.40 -10.42 1.64
N ALA A 208 -17.23 -10.10 2.64
CA ALA A 208 -17.82 -8.78 2.83
C ALA A 208 -16.96 -7.85 3.70
N SER A 209 -15.90 -8.35 4.35
CA SER A 209 -15.00 -7.52 5.17
C SER A 209 -14.32 -6.46 4.31
N ARG A 210 -14.57 -5.18 4.60
CA ARG A 210 -14.04 -4.03 3.85
C ARG A 210 -13.35 -3.00 4.73
N TYR A 211 -13.55 -3.03 6.05
CA TYR A 211 -13.07 -1.97 6.93
C TYR A 211 -12.39 -2.50 8.18
N ILE A 212 -11.37 -1.78 8.66
CA ILE A 212 -10.70 -2.02 9.94
C ILE A 212 -10.60 -0.68 10.65
N GLU A 213 -11.38 -0.52 11.71
CA GLU A 213 -11.37 0.69 12.54
C GLU A 213 -10.14 0.72 13.47
N ILE A 214 -9.70 1.93 13.81
CA ILE A 214 -8.71 2.19 14.85
C ILE A 214 -9.19 3.33 15.76
N PRO A 215 -8.62 3.48 16.98
CA PRO A 215 -8.92 4.61 17.84
C PRO A 215 -8.57 5.94 17.17
N TYR A 216 -9.43 6.93 17.33
CA TYR A 216 -9.26 8.25 16.72
C TYR A 216 -8.01 8.99 17.22
N ASP A 217 -7.76 8.91 18.53
CA ASP A 217 -6.59 9.48 19.19
C ASP A 217 -5.94 8.43 20.11
N LEU A 218 -5.01 7.66 19.53
CA LEU A 218 -4.23 6.66 20.25
C LEU A 218 -3.42 7.29 21.39
N SER A 219 -2.89 8.50 21.21
CA SER A 219 -2.09 9.17 22.23
C SER A 219 -2.92 9.53 23.44
N TYR A 220 -4.15 10.01 23.24
CA TYR A 220 -5.12 10.21 24.31
C TYR A 220 -5.47 8.89 24.99
N LEU A 221 -5.79 7.84 24.21
CA LEU A 221 -6.14 6.53 24.74
C LEU A 221 -5.03 5.95 25.63
N LYS A 222 -3.77 5.97 25.18
CA LYS A 222 -2.62 5.49 25.95
C LYS A 222 -2.43 6.21 27.30
N ARG A 223 -2.82 7.49 27.40
CA ARG A 223 -2.74 8.25 28.66
C ARG A 223 -3.87 7.89 29.62
N GLN A 224 -5.05 7.59 29.10
CA GLN A 224 -6.23 7.27 29.92
C GLN A 224 -6.26 5.81 30.35
N ASP A 225 -6.00 4.89 29.40
CA ASP A 225 -6.14 3.46 29.60
C ASP A 225 -5.13 2.70 28.72
N LYS A 226 -4.04 2.27 29.34
CA LYS A 226 -2.97 1.51 28.67
C LYS A 226 -3.41 0.12 28.27
N ASP A 227 -4.26 -0.53 29.08
CA ASP A 227 -4.72 -1.89 28.82
C ASP A 227 -5.67 -1.90 27.63
N LEU A 228 -6.55 -0.89 27.52
CA LEU A 228 -7.39 -0.69 26.36
C LEU A 228 -6.57 -0.37 25.10
N ALA A 229 -5.54 0.48 25.20
CA ALA A 229 -4.63 0.74 24.08
C ALA A 229 -3.89 -0.54 23.63
N HIS A 230 -3.52 -1.41 24.57
CA HIS A 230 -2.91 -2.71 24.29
C HIS A 230 -3.90 -3.68 23.64
N ALA A 231 -5.15 -3.74 24.13
CA ALA A 231 -6.21 -4.53 23.51
C ALA A 231 -6.44 -4.12 22.05
N TRP A 232 -6.48 -2.81 21.76
CA TRP A 232 -6.57 -2.28 20.40
C TRP A 232 -5.39 -2.68 19.52
N ARG A 233 -4.15 -2.69 20.06
CA ARG A 233 -2.97 -3.17 19.32
C ARG A 233 -3.12 -4.63 18.90
N LEU A 234 -3.53 -5.51 19.83
CA LEU A 234 -3.67 -6.94 19.56
C LEU A 234 -4.82 -7.21 18.59
N ALA A 235 -5.96 -6.54 18.76
CA ALA A 235 -7.09 -6.68 17.85
C ALA A 235 -6.75 -6.20 16.43
N LEU A 236 -6.07 -5.05 16.31
CA LEU A 236 -5.61 -4.54 15.01
C LEU A 236 -4.66 -5.51 14.31
N ARG A 237 -3.71 -6.09 15.06
CA ARG A 237 -2.80 -7.12 14.57
C ARG A 237 -3.57 -8.30 13.98
N GLU A 238 -4.51 -8.83 14.74
CA GLU A 238 -5.32 -9.97 14.29
C GLU A 238 -6.11 -9.64 13.02
N ALA A 239 -6.81 -8.50 13.00
CA ALA A 239 -7.59 -8.08 11.84
C ALA A 239 -6.73 -7.88 10.58
N MET A 240 -5.63 -7.14 10.69
CA MET A 240 -4.76 -6.87 9.53
C MET A 240 -4.06 -8.13 9.03
N VAL A 241 -3.50 -8.96 9.92
CA VAL A 241 -2.85 -10.22 9.53
C VAL A 241 -3.87 -11.17 8.87
N SER A 242 -5.06 -11.29 9.46
CA SER A 242 -6.15 -12.12 8.91
C SER A 242 -6.55 -11.68 7.50
N ALA A 243 -6.72 -10.37 7.27
CA ALA A 243 -7.06 -9.83 5.96
C ALA A 243 -5.92 -9.98 4.95
N PHE A 244 -4.69 -9.61 5.32
CA PHE A 244 -3.54 -9.62 4.42
C PHE A 244 -3.15 -11.04 3.99
N ASN A 245 -3.26 -12.03 4.89
CA ASN A 245 -3.06 -13.45 4.55
C ASN A 245 -4.08 -13.96 3.52
N ARG A 246 -5.25 -13.32 3.41
CA ARG A 246 -6.28 -13.61 2.41
C ARG A 246 -6.15 -12.75 1.14
N GLY A 247 -5.03 -12.03 1.01
CA GLY A 247 -4.73 -11.21 -0.16
C GLY A 247 -5.42 -9.86 -0.20
N TYR A 248 -6.14 -9.47 0.87
CA TYR A 248 -6.72 -8.14 0.96
C TYR A 248 -5.60 -7.10 1.11
N THR A 249 -5.84 -5.92 0.55
CA THR A 249 -4.88 -4.81 0.57
C THR A 249 -5.56 -3.60 1.18
N ALA A 250 -4.93 -2.94 2.15
CA ALA A 250 -5.37 -1.63 2.58
C ALA A 250 -5.02 -0.60 1.49
N VAL A 251 -6.04 0.08 0.97
CA VAL A 251 -5.93 0.95 -0.23
C VAL A 251 -6.34 2.39 0.03
N ASP A 252 -7.04 2.66 1.12
CA ASP A 252 -7.42 4.00 1.54
C ASP A 252 -7.61 4.07 3.07
N PHE A 253 -7.79 5.28 3.59
CA PHE A 253 -8.12 5.54 4.98
C PHE A 253 -9.18 6.63 5.07
N SER A 254 -10.20 6.41 5.90
CA SER A 254 -11.34 7.31 6.06
C SER A 254 -11.43 7.83 7.48
N VAL A 255 -11.91 9.07 7.59
CA VAL A 255 -12.21 9.74 8.86
C VAL A 255 -13.59 10.35 8.75
N GLN A 256 -14.46 10.06 9.71
CA GLN A 256 -15.81 10.62 9.79
C GLN A 256 -16.15 10.90 11.25
N GLY A 257 -16.35 12.18 11.58
CA GLY A 257 -16.56 12.60 12.96
C GLY A 257 -15.37 12.20 13.85
N ASP A 258 -15.65 11.43 14.89
CA ASP A 258 -14.71 10.86 15.84
C ASP A 258 -14.31 9.41 15.52
N ARG A 259 -14.66 8.90 14.33
CA ARG A 259 -14.31 7.55 13.87
C ARG A 259 -13.34 7.57 12.71
N CYS A 260 -12.50 6.54 12.61
CA CYS A 260 -11.56 6.41 11.51
C CYS A 260 -11.17 4.96 11.23
N TRP A 261 -11.01 4.61 9.96
CA TRP A 261 -10.79 3.23 9.55
C TRP A 261 -9.99 3.10 8.25
N TYR A 262 -9.28 1.98 8.13
CA TYR A 262 -8.69 1.52 6.89
C TYR A 262 -9.78 0.98 5.96
N VAL A 263 -9.60 1.22 4.66
CA VAL A 263 -10.42 0.63 3.59
C VAL A 263 -9.62 -0.49 2.93
N LEU A 264 -10.19 -1.69 2.93
CA LEU A 264 -9.61 -2.87 2.33
C LEU A 264 -10.21 -3.11 0.94
N SER A 265 -9.34 -3.38 -0.02
CA SER A 265 -9.72 -3.98 -1.29
C SER A 265 -9.49 -5.49 -1.21
N PRO A 266 -10.46 -6.32 -1.66
CA PRO A 266 -10.22 -7.74 -1.87
C PRO A 266 -9.11 -7.95 -2.93
N PRO A 267 -8.46 -9.12 -2.95
CA PRO A 267 -7.56 -9.47 -4.04
C PRO A 267 -8.31 -9.45 -5.37
N VAL A 268 -7.68 -8.92 -6.41
CA VAL A 268 -8.25 -8.95 -7.76
C VAL A 268 -8.02 -10.35 -8.33
N PRO A 269 -9.08 -11.13 -8.64
CA PRO A 269 -8.93 -12.46 -9.19
C PRO A 269 -8.25 -12.41 -10.56
N TRP A 270 -7.63 -13.52 -10.93
CA TRP A 270 -7.10 -13.71 -12.28
C TRP A 270 -7.92 -14.77 -12.99
N SER A 271 -8.40 -14.45 -14.17
CA SER A 271 -9.18 -15.36 -14.98
C SER A 271 -8.30 -16.02 -16.05
N LEU A 272 -8.38 -17.34 -16.17
CA LEU A 272 -8.09 -18.04 -17.42
C LEU A 272 -9.24 -17.76 -18.38
N TYR A 273 -8.96 -17.32 -19.60
CA TYR A 273 -9.99 -17.11 -20.62
C TYR A 273 -9.65 -17.86 -21.90
N VAL A 274 -10.70 -18.28 -22.60
CA VAL A 274 -10.63 -18.95 -23.91
C VAL A 274 -11.34 -18.09 -24.93
N LEU A 275 -10.65 -17.82 -26.03
CA LEU A 275 -11.21 -17.10 -27.17
C LEU A 275 -11.36 -18.03 -28.37
N GLU A 276 -12.45 -17.86 -29.10
CA GLU A 276 -12.57 -18.33 -30.48
C GLU A 276 -12.07 -17.26 -31.43
N CYS A 277 -11.16 -17.65 -32.32
CA CYS A 277 -10.66 -16.80 -33.40
C CYS A 277 -11.53 -16.93 -34.65
N ARG A 278 -11.42 -15.99 -35.61
CA ARG A 278 -12.21 -16.04 -36.86
C ARG A 278 -12.05 -17.33 -37.67
N ASP A 279 -10.92 -18.02 -37.50
CA ASP A 279 -10.57 -19.27 -38.17
C ASP A 279 -10.97 -20.50 -37.33
N GLN A 280 -11.85 -20.33 -36.32
CA GLN A 280 -12.34 -21.36 -35.40
C GLN A 280 -11.24 -22.01 -34.55
N THR A 281 -10.03 -21.44 -34.54
CA THR A 281 -8.97 -21.82 -33.61
C THR A 281 -9.22 -21.25 -32.23
N LEU A 282 -8.72 -21.95 -31.20
CA LEU A 282 -8.84 -21.52 -29.82
C LEU A 282 -7.55 -20.84 -29.37
N TYR A 283 -7.69 -19.69 -28.73
CA TYR A 283 -6.61 -19.02 -28.02
C TYR A 283 -6.89 -19.03 -26.52
N THR A 284 -5.87 -19.28 -25.71
CA THR A 284 -5.99 -19.20 -24.25
C THR A 284 -4.97 -18.22 -23.67
N GLY A 285 -5.39 -17.54 -22.60
CA GLY A 285 -4.55 -16.62 -21.86
C GLY A 285 -5.11 -16.37 -20.46
N ILE A 286 -4.36 -15.62 -19.66
CA ILE A 286 -4.81 -15.15 -18.35
C ILE A 286 -4.91 -13.62 -18.30
N THR A 287 -5.85 -13.10 -17.52
CA THR A 287 -6.04 -11.66 -17.30
C THR A 287 -6.79 -11.43 -15.99
N ASN A 288 -6.58 -10.31 -15.34
CA ASN A 288 -7.40 -9.85 -14.21
C ASN A 288 -8.49 -8.84 -14.65
N ASP A 289 -8.68 -8.70 -15.95
CA ASP A 289 -9.64 -7.79 -16.58
C ASP A 289 -9.94 -8.33 -17.99
N ILE A 290 -11.02 -9.12 -18.10
CA ILE A 290 -11.44 -9.77 -19.35
C ILE A 290 -11.92 -8.73 -20.38
N PRO A 291 -12.82 -7.78 -20.05
CA PRO A 291 -13.34 -6.82 -21.03
C PRO A 291 -12.23 -6.00 -21.70
N ARG A 292 -11.29 -5.45 -20.91
CA ARG A 292 -10.16 -4.70 -21.46
C ARG A 292 -9.26 -5.58 -22.32
N ARG A 293 -9.03 -6.84 -21.91
CA ARG A 293 -8.17 -7.76 -22.65
C ARG A 293 -8.80 -8.17 -23.98
N LEU A 294 -10.11 -8.44 -24.01
CA LEU A 294 -10.86 -8.77 -25.21
C LEU A 294 -10.87 -7.60 -26.20
N ALA A 295 -11.16 -6.39 -25.72
CA ALA A 295 -11.11 -5.16 -26.53
C ALA A 295 -9.72 -4.96 -27.16
N ARG A 296 -8.64 -5.21 -26.38
CA ARG A 296 -7.27 -5.08 -26.86
C ARG A 296 -6.93 -6.10 -27.96
N HIS A 297 -7.39 -7.34 -27.83
CA HIS A 297 -7.23 -8.35 -28.88
C HIS A 297 -7.96 -7.94 -30.17
N ASN A 298 -9.22 -7.51 -30.07
CA ASN A 298 -10.01 -7.08 -31.23
C ASN A 298 -9.45 -5.80 -31.89
N ALA A 299 -8.79 -4.93 -31.12
CA ALA A 299 -8.05 -3.78 -31.66
C ALA A 299 -6.71 -4.15 -32.34
N GLY A 300 -6.31 -5.43 -32.37
CA GLY A 300 -5.04 -5.87 -32.96
C GLY A 300 -3.81 -5.61 -32.10
N ARG A 301 -4.00 -5.13 -30.87
CA ARG A 301 -2.94 -4.87 -29.87
C ARG A 301 -2.79 -6.04 -28.88
N GLY A 302 -3.33 -7.19 -29.25
CA GLY A 302 -3.34 -8.45 -28.49
C GLY A 302 -2.05 -9.26 -28.65
N ALA A 303 -2.16 -10.57 -28.56
CA ALA A 303 -1.07 -11.46 -28.92
C ALA A 303 -0.88 -11.48 -30.45
N ALA A 304 0.36 -11.70 -30.93
CA ALA A 304 0.61 -11.82 -32.37
C ALA A 304 -0.28 -12.88 -33.03
N TYR A 305 -0.53 -13.99 -32.32
CA TYR A 305 -1.43 -15.07 -32.76
C TYR A 305 -2.86 -14.58 -33.06
N THR A 306 -3.47 -13.83 -32.13
CA THR A 306 -4.84 -13.34 -32.25
C THR A 306 -4.94 -12.12 -33.15
N ALA A 307 -3.89 -11.28 -33.25
CA ALA A 307 -3.88 -10.09 -34.09
C ALA A 307 -4.15 -10.39 -35.58
N ALA A 308 -3.67 -11.54 -36.07
CA ALA A 308 -3.91 -12.03 -37.44
C ALA A 308 -5.27 -12.77 -37.61
N ARG A 309 -5.99 -13.03 -36.52
CA ARG A 309 -7.18 -13.91 -36.47
C ARG A 309 -8.40 -13.25 -35.80
N ARG A 310 -8.50 -11.93 -35.97
CA ARG A 310 -9.62 -11.11 -35.50
C ARG A 310 -10.82 -11.18 -36.45
N PRO A 311 -12.05 -10.93 -35.98
CA PRO A 311 -12.40 -10.72 -34.59
C PRO A 311 -12.26 -12.00 -33.77
N VAL A 312 -12.06 -11.85 -32.47
CA VAL A 312 -12.06 -12.92 -31.48
C VAL A 312 -13.28 -12.76 -30.57
N LYS A 313 -13.86 -13.87 -30.15
CA LYS A 313 -15.00 -13.94 -29.23
C LYS A 313 -14.60 -14.67 -27.96
N LEU A 314 -15.07 -14.20 -26.80
CA LEU A 314 -14.90 -14.93 -25.54
C LEU A 314 -15.81 -16.17 -25.56
N LEU A 315 -15.26 -17.34 -25.27
CA LEU A 315 -16.03 -18.58 -25.15
C LEU A 315 -16.26 -18.99 -23.69
N ALA A 316 -15.24 -18.81 -22.85
CA ALA A 316 -15.32 -19.15 -21.44
C ALA A 316 -14.23 -18.40 -20.67
N ALA A 317 -14.46 -18.22 -19.37
CA ALA A 317 -13.42 -17.86 -18.43
C ALA A 317 -13.63 -18.53 -17.07
N TRP A 318 -12.55 -18.76 -16.34
CA TRP A 318 -12.55 -19.32 -14.99
C TRP A 318 -11.70 -18.45 -14.07
N GLU A 319 -12.24 -18.11 -12.90
CA GLU A 319 -11.60 -17.22 -11.92
C GLU A 319 -10.74 -17.98 -10.91
N PHE A 320 -9.51 -17.52 -10.75
CA PHE A 320 -8.53 -18.01 -9.79
C PHE A 320 -8.17 -16.90 -8.81
N ALA A 321 -7.78 -17.30 -7.59
CA ALA A 321 -7.43 -16.37 -6.52
C ALA A 321 -6.27 -15.43 -6.88
N ASP A 322 -5.32 -15.88 -7.71
CA ASP A 322 -4.12 -15.12 -8.04
C ASP A 322 -3.56 -15.48 -9.42
N ARG A 323 -2.56 -14.69 -9.86
CA ARG A 323 -1.91 -14.89 -11.16
C ARG A 323 -1.21 -16.24 -11.30
N SER A 324 -0.61 -16.73 -10.22
CA SER A 324 0.17 -17.98 -10.22
C SER A 324 -0.74 -19.18 -10.39
N SER A 325 -1.86 -19.23 -9.66
CA SER A 325 -2.89 -20.27 -9.83
C SER A 325 -3.51 -20.22 -11.23
N ALA A 326 -3.84 -19.02 -11.75
CA ALA A 326 -4.31 -18.87 -13.13
C ALA A 326 -3.28 -19.34 -14.19
N LEU A 327 -1.99 -19.05 -14.00
CA LEU A 327 -0.93 -19.45 -14.94
C LEU A 327 -0.71 -20.97 -14.95
N LYS A 328 -0.77 -21.61 -13.78
CA LYS A 328 -0.73 -23.08 -13.65
C LYS A 328 -1.92 -23.71 -14.36
N ALA A 329 -3.11 -23.13 -14.19
CA ALA A 329 -4.32 -23.57 -14.87
C ALA A 329 -4.23 -23.38 -16.39
N GLU A 330 -3.74 -22.24 -16.87
CA GLU A 330 -3.50 -22.01 -18.30
C GLU A 330 -2.57 -23.05 -18.91
N THR A 331 -1.48 -23.38 -18.21
CA THR A 331 -0.49 -24.37 -18.64
C THR A 331 -1.13 -25.75 -18.77
N ALA A 332 -1.89 -26.18 -17.75
CA ALA A 332 -2.62 -27.44 -17.79
C ALA A 332 -3.71 -27.45 -18.89
N PHE A 333 -4.44 -26.36 -19.04
CA PHE A 333 -5.50 -26.24 -20.04
C PHE A 333 -4.93 -26.36 -21.45
N LYS A 334 -3.75 -25.77 -21.72
CA LYS A 334 -3.09 -25.87 -23.03
C LYS A 334 -2.77 -27.32 -23.42
N GLN A 335 -2.47 -28.19 -22.46
CA GLN A 335 -2.17 -29.61 -22.67
C GLN A 335 -3.42 -30.47 -22.99
N LEU A 336 -4.63 -29.96 -22.74
CA LEU A 336 -5.86 -30.69 -23.08
C LEU A 336 -6.04 -30.81 -24.60
N THR A 337 -6.66 -31.91 -25.02
CA THR A 337 -7.10 -32.10 -26.41
C THR A 337 -8.13 -31.04 -26.79
N ARG A 338 -8.29 -30.76 -28.09
CA ARG A 338 -9.30 -29.80 -28.55
C ARG A 338 -10.71 -30.20 -28.07
N GLN A 339 -11.06 -31.48 -28.15
CA GLN A 339 -12.36 -31.97 -27.71
C GLN A 339 -12.58 -31.74 -26.22
N ALA A 340 -11.61 -32.10 -25.38
CA ALA A 340 -11.70 -31.89 -23.92
C ALA A 340 -11.87 -30.40 -23.55
N LYS A 341 -11.25 -29.49 -24.31
CA LYS A 341 -11.44 -28.04 -24.13
C LYS A 341 -12.88 -27.62 -24.47
N LEU A 342 -13.40 -28.09 -25.60
CA LEU A 342 -14.77 -27.79 -26.03
C LEU A 342 -15.80 -28.36 -25.07
N ASP A 343 -15.57 -29.56 -24.55
CA ASP A 343 -16.46 -30.21 -23.58
C ASP A 343 -16.52 -29.40 -22.27
N LEU A 344 -15.38 -28.95 -21.75
CA LEU A 344 -15.33 -28.08 -20.56
C LEU A 344 -16.08 -26.76 -20.77
N ILE A 345 -15.91 -26.14 -21.94
CA ILE A 345 -16.59 -24.89 -22.31
C ILE A 345 -18.10 -25.13 -22.41
N ALA A 346 -18.52 -26.17 -23.11
CA ALA A 346 -19.93 -26.49 -23.34
C ALA A 346 -20.69 -26.85 -22.06
N GLN A 347 -20.03 -27.57 -21.14
CA GLN A 347 -20.62 -27.96 -19.86
C GLN A 347 -20.68 -26.82 -18.85
N ARG A 348 -20.04 -25.67 -19.13
CA ARG A 348 -19.82 -24.58 -18.17
C ARG A 348 -19.29 -25.08 -16.81
N ALA A 349 -18.50 -26.15 -16.83
CA ALA A 349 -18.06 -26.83 -15.62
C ALA A 349 -16.99 -26.00 -14.90
N ALA A 350 -16.89 -26.17 -13.58
CA ALA A 350 -15.75 -25.70 -12.82
C ALA A 350 -14.46 -26.33 -13.39
N TYR A 351 -13.38 -25.56 -13.45
CA TYR A 351 -12.09 -26.03 -13.93
C TYR A 351 -11.07 -25.97 -12.81
N ARG A 352 -10.71 -27.15 -12.28
CA ARG A 352 -9.91 -27.28 -11.03
C ARG A 352 -10.65 -26.58 -9.87
N ASP A 353 -9.95 -25.76 -9.11
CA ASP A 353 -10.48 -25.05 -7.94
C ASP A 353 -11.21 -23.74 -8.32
N ALA A 354 -11.36 -23.46 -9.62
CA ALA A 354 -11.93 -22.23 -10.14
C ALA A 354 -13.37 -22.39 -10.60
N ARG A 355 -14.20 -21.41 -10.24
CA ARG A 355 -15.58 -21.27 -10.75
C ARG A 355 -15.54 -20.63 -12.14
N ILE A 356 -16.54 -20.97 -12.96
CA ILE A 356 -16.73 -20.30 -14.25
C ILE A 356 -17.19 -18.87 -14.00
N VAL A 357 -16.70 -17.94 -14.82
CA VAL A 357 -17.21 -16.56 -14.86
C VAL A 357 -18.51 -16.60 -15.64
N GLU A 358 -19.62 -16.23 -14.98
CA GLU A 358 -20.90 -16.04 -15.63
C GLU A 358 -20.90 -14.73 -16.41
N ASP A 359 -21.61 -14.68 -17.55
CA ASP A 359 -21.54 -13.59 -18.53
C ASP A 359 -22.14 -12.26 -18.02
#